data_AF-A0A528INK4-F1
#
_entry.id   AF-A0A528INK4-F1
#
_cell.length_a   1.000
_cell.length_b   1.000
_cell.length_c   1.000
_cell.angle_alpha   90.00
_cell.angle_beta   90.00
_cell.angle_gamma   90.00
#
_symmetry.space_group_name_H-M   'P 1'
#
loop_
_entity.id
_entity.type
_entity.pdbx_description
1 polymer ?
#
loop_
_entity_poly.entity_id
_entity_poly.type
_entity_poly.pdbx_seq_one_letter_code
_entity_poly.pdbx_strand_id
1 'polypeptide(L)' 'FHLFTHAFFKALLFLGSGSVIHAVSDEQDMRNMGGLRTLIPKTYWMMVIGTLALTGVGIPVTVIGTAGFFSKDAIIE' A
#
# COMPACT_ATOMS: atom_id res chain seq x y z
N PHE A 1 15.50 6.79 -8.31
CA PHE A 1 15.01 6.57 -6.94
C PHE A 1 13.54 6.13 -6.93
N HIS A 2 12.66 6.84 -7.64
CA HIS A 2 11.21 6.53 -7.72
C HIS A 2 10.85 5.13 -8.17
N LEU A 3 11.46 4.64 -9.24
CA LEU A 3 11.13 3.32 -9.78
C LEU A 3 11.43 2.20 -8.77
N PHE A 4 12.48 2.36 -7.97
CA PHE A 4 12.86 1.42 -6.91
C PHE A 4 11.83 1.44 -5.78
N THR A 5 11.53 2.60 -5.19
CA THR A 5 10.56 2.70 -4.08
C THR A 5 9.14 2.30 -4.52
N HIS A 6 8.73 2.73 -5.72
CA HIS A 6 7.44 2.34 -6.30
C HIS A 6 7.32 0.82 -6.55
N ALA A 7 8.40 0.16 -6.99
CA ALA A 7 8.39 -1.29 -7.17
C ALA A 7 8.13 -2.05 -5.86
N PHE A 8 8.72 -1.62 -4.74
CA PHE A 8 8.48 -2.23 -3.43
C PHE A 8 7.04 -2.01 -2.95
N PHE A 9 6.49 -0.80 -3.09
CA PHE A 9 5.10 -0.54 -2.66
C PHE A 9 4.10 -1.33 -3.49
N LYS A 10 4.31 -1.40 -4.81
CA LYS A 10 3.50 -2.24 -5.68
C LYS A 10 3.61 -3.71 -5.32
N ALA A 11 4.82 -4.23 -5.12
CA ALA A 11 5.01 -5.62 -4.75
C ALA A 11 4.29 -5.96 -3.44
N LEU A 12 4.38 -5.08 -2.43
CA LEU A 12 3.67 -5.25 -1.17
C LEU A 12 2.15 -5.27 -1.34
N LEU A 13 1.59 -4.36 -2.15
CA LEU A 13 0.14 -4.30 -2.40
C LEU A 13 -0.36 -5.50 -3.20
N PHE A 14 0.40 -5.98 -4.19
CA PHE A 14 0.04 -7.18 -4.95
C PHE A 14 0.11 -8.46 -4.11
N LEU A 15 1.14 -8.60 -3.26
CA LEU A 15 1.24 -9.72 -2.32
C LEU A 15 0.12 -9.67 -1.27
N GLY A 16 -0.21 -8.47 -0.76
CA GLY A 16 -1.34 -8.27 0.14
C GLY A 16 -2.68 -8.65 -0.50
N SER A 17 -2.92 -8.24 -1.75
CA SER A 17 -4.10 -8.63 -2.53
C SER A 17 -4.18 -10.15 -2.71
N GLY A 18 -3.07 -10.81 -3.05
CA GLY A 18 -3.03 -12.28 -3.13
C GLY A 18 -3.38 -12.97 -1.80
N SER A 19 -2.90 -12.43 -0.68
CA SER A 19 -3.30 -12.92 0.66
C SER A 19 -4.79 -12.71 0.95
N VAL A 20 -5.40 -11.62 0.46
CA VAL A 20 -6.84 -11.37 0.61
C VAL A 20 -7.64 -12.36 -0.22
N ILE A 21 -7.32 -12.51 -1.50
CA ILE A 21 -8.00 -13.42 -2.45
C ILE A 21 -7.98 -14.85 -1.92
N HIS A 22 -6.83 -15.30 -1.42
CA HIS A 22 -6.72 -16.64 -0.83
C HIS A 22 -7.58 -16.79 0.45
N ALA A 23 -7.67 -15.74 1.28
CA ALA A 23 -8.48 -15.76 2.50
C ALA A 23 -10.00 -15.75 2.23
N VAL A 24 -10.44 -15.30 1.05
CA VAL A 24 -11.85 -15.28 0.64
C VAL A 24 -12.20 -16.39 -0.38
N SER A 25 -11.40 -17.45 -0.42
CA SER A 25 -11.62 -18.61 -1.31
C SER A 25 -11.66 -18.24 -2.80
N ASP A 26 -10.67 -17.47 -3.24
CA ASP A 26 -10.47 -17.03 -4.62
C ASP A 26 -11.57 -16.09 -5.17
N GLU A 27 -12.42 -15.55 -4.31
CA GLU A 27 -13.32 -14.45 -4.66
C GLU A 27 -12.51 -13.20 -5.02
N GLN A 28 -12.82 -12.59 -6.16
CA GLN A 28 -12.15 -11.40 -6.68
C GLN A 28 -13.09 -10.21 -6.82
N ASP A 29 -14.41 -10.42 -6.69
CA ASP A 29 -15.37 -9.32 -6.68
C ASP A 29 -15.29 -8.55 -5.37
N MET A 30 -14.84 -7.31 -5.44
CA MET A 30 -14.72 -6.41 -4.29
C MET A 30 -16.03 -6.18 -3.54
N ARG A 31 -17.20 -6.40 -4.18
CA ARG A 31 -18.51 -6.26 -3.55
C ARG A 31 -18.79 -7.38 -2.54
N ASN A 32 -18.16 -8.53 -2.75
CA ASN A 32 -18.25 -9.70 -1.86
C ASN A 32 -17.11 -9.72 -0.84
N MET A 33 -16.22 -8.73 -0.87
CA MET A 33 -15.14 -8.55 0.10
C MET A 33 -15.57 -7.55 1.18
N GLY A 34 -15.32 -7.87 2.46
CA GLY A 34 -15.67 -6.96 3.56
C GLY A 34 -15.34 -7.54 4.93
N GLY A 35 -15.15 -6.69 5.94
CA GLY A 35 -14.87 -7.14 7.31
C GLY A 35 -13.48 -7.77 7.54
N LEU A 36 -12.60 -7.73 6.54
CA LEU A 36 -11.30 -8.42 6.56
C LEU A 36 -10.29 -7.85 7.57
N ARG A 37 -10.52 -6.65 8.12
CA ARG A 37 -9.63 -6.04 9.13
C ARG A 37 -9.45 -6.92 10.38
N THR A 38 -10.50 -7.61 10.82
CA THR A 38 -10.45 -8.49 12.00
C THR A 38 -9.98 -9.90 11.65
N LEU A 39 -10.23 -10.36 10.41
CA LEU A 39 -9.88 -11.70 9.94
C LEU A 39 -8.40 -11.81 9.55
N ILE A 40 -7.86 -10.81 8.86
CA ILE A 40 -6.47 -10.76 8.37
C ILE A 40 -5.78 -9.44 8.78
N PRO A 41 -5.62 -9.18 10.09
CA PRO A 41 -5.14 -7.88 10.59
C PRO A 41 -3.72 -7.54 10.12
N LYS A 42 -2.85 -8.55 9.95
CA LYS A 42 -1.48 -8.34 9.44
C LYS A 42 -1.50 -7.84 8.00
N THR A 43 -2.25 -8.50 7.12
CA THR A 43 -2.39 -8.12 5.71
C THR A 43 -3.02 -6.72 5.59
N TYR A 44 -4.04 -6.43 6.42
CA TYR A 44 -4.66 -5.11 6.48
C TYR A 44 -3.63 -4.00 6.81
N TRP A 45 -2.87 -4.14 7.89
CA TRP A 45 -1.89 -3.11 8.29
C TRP A 45 -0.78 -2.93 7.26
N MET A 46 -0.27 -4.03 6.68
CA MET A 46 0.74 -3.96 5.64
C MET A 46 0.21 -3.23 4.40
N MET A 47 -1.01 -3.54 3.94
CA MET A 47 -1.63 -2.87 2.79
C MET A 47 -1.90 -1.39 3.07
N VAL A 48 -2.28 -1.01 4.30
CA VAL A 48 -2.44 0.40 4.69
C VAL A 48 -1.10 1.14 4.60
N ILE A 49 -0.02 0.57 5.12
CA ILE A 49 1.33 1.14 5.04
C ILE A 49 1.78 1.27 3.58
N GLY A 50 1.57 0.25 2.76
CA GLY A 50 1.89 0.27 1.33
C GLY A 50 1.10 1.33 0.55
N THR A 51 -0.17 1.52 0.88
CA THR A 51 -1.03 2.52 0.25
C THR A 51 -0.60 3.93 0.65
N LEU A 52 -0.30 4.17 1.92
CA LEU A 52 0.21 5.46 2.40
C LEU A 52 1.56 5.82 1.74
N ALA A 53 2.43 4.83 1.59
CA ALA A 53 3.73 5.00 0.96
C ALA A 53 3.64 5.22 -0.56
N LEU A 54 2.68 4.59 -1.25
CA LEU A 54 2.45 4.77 -2.68
C LEU A 54 1.79 6.11 -3.01
N THR A 55 0.79 6.52 -2.22
CA THR A 55 0.17 7.85 -2.33
C THR A 55 1.17 8.96 -2.00
N GLY A 56 2.27 8.63 -1.31
CA GLY A 56 3.27 9.61 -0.90
C GLY A 56 2.72 10.54 0.18
N VAL A 57 1.92 9.99 1.11
CA VAL A 57 1.39 10.78 2.23
C VAL A 57 2.58 11.25 3.07
N GLY A 58 2.74 12.56 3.13
CA GLY A 58 3.73 13.30 3.89
C GLY A 58 3.17 14.70 4.08
N ILE A 59 3.50 15.33 5.20
CA ILE A 59 3.12 16.73 5.42
C ILE A 59 4.21 17.57 4.74
N PRO A 60 3.89 18.34 3.68
CA PRO A 60 4.86 19.25 3.09
C PRO A 60 5.39 20.19 4.18
N VAL A 61 6.72 20.36 4.24
CA VAL A 61 7.45 21.21 5.22
C VAL A 61 7.80 20.56 6.58
N THR A 62 7.50 19.27 6.82
CA THR A 62 8.00 18.55 8.03
C THR A 62 8.74 17.25 7.70
N VAL A 63 9.63 16.81 8.59
CA VAL A 63 10.50 15.61 8.43
C VAL A 63 9.72 14.28 8.39
N ILE A 64 8.39 14.34 8.36
CA ILE A 64 7.48 13.18 8.35
C ILE A 64 6.99 12.98 6.90
N GLY A 65 7.77 12.21 6.13
CA GLY A 65 7.43 11.82 4.76
C GLY A 65 7.63 10.32 4.54
N THR A 66 6.71 9.68 3.85
CA THR A 66 6.93 8.32 3.33
C THR A 66 7.92 8.36 2.17
N ALA A 67 8.62 7.26 1.87
CA ALA A 67 9.60 7.23 0.78
C ALA A 67 8.98 7.55 -0.61
N GLY A 68 7.65 7.52 -0.75
CA GLY A 68 6.93 8.05 -1.93
C GLY A 68 6.86 9.58 -1.99
N PHE A 69 6.80 10.28 -0.85
CA PHE A 69 6.81 11.75 -0.76
C PHE A 69 8.15 12.31 -1.25
N PHE A 70 9.25 11.88 -0.62
CA PHE A 70 10.61 12.28 -1.00
C PHE A 70 10.98 11.92 -2.44
N SER A 71 10.40 10.83 -2.97
CA SER A 71 10.66 10.44 -4.34
C SER A 71 9.82 11.18 -5.37
N LYS A 72 8.65 11.69 -5.00
CA LYS A 72 7.78 12.46 -5.91
C LYS A 72 8.18 13.93 -5.93
N ASP A 73 8.61 14.50 -4.80
CA ASP A 73 9.16 15.87 -4.77
C ASP A 73 10.35 16.00 -5.73
N ALA A 74 11.28 15.04 -5.75
CA ALA A 74 12.42 15.01 -6.68
C ALA A 74 12.05 14.77 -8.17
N ILE A 75 10.78 14.51 -8.48
CA ILE A 75 10.26 14.44 -9.87
C ILE A 75 9.50 15.71 -10.25
N ILE A 76 8.92 16.41 -9.26
CA ILE A 76 8.11 17.61 -9.47
C ILE A 76 9.01 18.87 -9.53
N GLU A 77 10.19 18.83 -8.92
CA GLU A 77 11.32 19.77 -9.16
C GLU A 77 12.04 19.47 -10.48
#